data_AF-A0A255TPG9-F1
#
_entry.id   AF-A0A255TPG9-F1
#
_cell.length_a   1.000
_cell.length_b   1.000
_cell.length_c   1.000
_cell.angle_alpha   90.00
_cell.angle_beta   90.00
_cell.angle_gamma   90.00
#
_symmetry.space_group_name_H-M   'P 1'
#
loop_
_entity.id
_entity.type
_entity.pdbx_description
1 polymer ?
#
loop_
_entity_poly.entity_id
_entity_poly.type
_entity_poly.pdbx_seq_one_letter_code
_entity_poly.pdbx_strand_id
1 'polypeptide(L)'
;MIMEILNNFSSIYCFITFIIGAVFMLIAVCIVAMGKVKEPKNKVRFYVARNKNDRLWLYMGKPRRYDDEFRAYLDKGSKYISGYDFDAFGLNEKDYDNLKWEDEPVEVFLNMED
;
A
#
# COMPACT_ATOMS: atom_id res chain seq x y z
N MET A 1 57.48 -19.38 -9.19
CA MET A 1 57.49 -18.22 -8.28
C MET A 1 56.64 -17.04 -8.78
N ILE A 2 57.04 -16.22 -9.77
CA ILE A 2 56.21 -15.05 -10.21
C ILE A 2 54.85 -15.46 -10.80
N MET A 3 54.81 -16.54 -11.60
CA MET A 3 53.58 -17.03 -12.24
C MET A 3 52.58 -17.66 -11.24
N GLU A 4 53.08 -18.31 -10.18
CA GLU A 4 52.25 -18.87 -9.10
C GLU A 4 51.66 -17.77 -8.22
N ILE A 5 52.43 -16.71 -7.95
CA ILE A 5 51.97 -15.53 -7.22
C ILE A 5 50.81 -14.85 -7.97
N LEU A 6 50.94 -14.67 -9.29
CA LEU A 6 49.89 -14.11 -10.14
C LEU A 6 48.62 -14.98 -10.17
N ASN A 7 48.77 -16.31 -10.26
CA ASN A 7 47.63 -17.23 -10.20
C ASN A 7 46.90 -17.19 -8.85
N ASN A 8 47.63 -17.07 -7.74
CA ASN A 8 47.03 -16.91 -6.42
C ASN A 8 46.25 -15.60 -6.30
N PHE A 9 46.78 -14.48 -6.80
CA PHE A 9 46.03 -13.22 -6.83
C PHE A 9 44.78 -13.33 -7.70
N SER A 10 44.88 -13.94 -8.89
CA SER A 10 43.73 -14.17 -9.76
C SER A 10 42.65 -15.02 -9.08
N SER A 11 43.04 -16.08 -8.38
CA SER A 11 42.12 -16.94 -7.62
C SER A 11 41.40 -16.17 -6.50
N ILE A 12 42.10 -15.31 -5.78
CA ILE A 12 41.52 -14.45 -4.74
C ILE A 12 40.51 -13.47 -5.35
N TYR A 13 40.82 -12.83 -6.47
CA TYR A 13 39.89 -11.94 -7.15
C TYR A 13 38.64 -12.67 -7.68
N CYS A 14 38.80 -13.87 -8.23
CA CYS A 14 37.68 -14.73 -8.62
C CYS A 14 36.80 -15.09 -7.43
N PHE A 15 37.40 -15.39 -6.27
CA PHE A 15 36.64 -15.69 -5.06
C PHE A 15 35.88 -14.47 -4.54
N ILE A 16 36.52 -13.30 -4.48
CA ILE A 16 35.89 -12.06 -4.03
C ILE A 16 34.72 -11.67 -4.95
N THR A 17 34.92 -11.74 -6.27
CA THR A 17 33.85 -11.43 -7.24
C THR A 17 32.68 -12.41 -7.15
N PHE A 18 32.94 -13.69 -6.89
CA PHE A 18 31.90 -14.68 -6.63
C PHE A 18 31.07 -14.35 -5.38
N ILE A 19 31.73 -14.01 -4.26
CA ILE A 19 31.07 -13.62 -3.02
C ILE A 19 30.20 -12.37 -3.24
N ILE A 20 30.73 -11.36 -3.92
CA ILE A 20 29.99 -10.14 -4.25
C ILE A 20 28.75 -10.46 -5.09
N GLY A 21 28.89 -11.29 -6.13
CA GLY A 21 27.77 -11.72 -6.95
C GLY A 21 26.68 -12.46 -6.16
N ALA A 22 27.07 -13.34 -5.24
CA ALA A 22 26.15 -14.05 -4.36
C ALA A 22 25.39 -13.10 -3.42
N VAL A 23 26.07 -12.09 -2.85
CA VAL A 23 25.44 -11.07 -2.02
C VAL A 23 24.43 -10.24 -2.82
N PHE A 24 24.76 -9.83 -4.05
CA PHE A 24 23.82 -9.12 -4.92
C PHE A 24 22.59 -9.96 -5.27
N MET A 25 22.77 -11.25 -5.57
CA MET A 25 21.64 -12.15 -5.80
C MET A 25 20.75 -12.28 -4.55
N LEU A 26 21.33 -12.38 -3.36
CA LEU A 26 20.58 -12.42 -2.11
C LEU A 26 19.76 -11.14 -1.90
N ILE A 27 20.37 -9.97 -2.11
CA ILE A 27 19.70 -8.67 -2.00
C ILE A 27 18.52 -8.59 -2.99
N ALA A 28 18.73 -8.99 -4.24
CA ALA A 28 17.66 -9.00 -5.25
C ALA A 28 16.48 -9.90 -4.82
N VAL A 29 16.75 -11.09 -4.29
CA VAL A 29 15.72 -12.00 -3.77
C VAL A 29 14.98 -11.38 -2.58
N CYS A 30 15.68 -10.72 -1.66
CA CYS A 30 15.06 -10.02 -0.54
C CYS A 30 14.12 -8.90 -1.00
N ILE A 31 14.53 -8.10 -2.00
CA ILE A 31 13.68 -7.03 -2.56
C ILE A 31 12.43 -7.61 -3.20
N VAL A 32 12.57 -8.68 -4.01
CA VAL A 32 11.41 -9.35 -4.64
C VAL A 32 10.47 -9.96 -3.60
N ALA A 33 11.01 -10.54 -2.52
CA ALA A 33 10.23 -11.09 -1.43
C ALA A 33 9.44 -10.02 -0.65
N MET A 34 10.06 -8.85 -0.39
CA MET A 34 9.40 -7.72 0.27
C MET A 34 8.41 -6.98 -0.65
N GLY A 35 8.67 -6.96 -1.96
CA GLY A 35 7.82 -6.33 -2.97
C GLY A 35 6.49 -7.04 -3.22
N LYS A 36 6.29 -8.24 -2.66
CA LYS A 36 4.96 -8.84 -2.58
C LYS A 36 4.15 -8.06 -1.55
N VAL A 37 3.54 -6.97 -2.00
CA VAL A 37 2.46 -6.28 -1.30
C VAL A 37 1.50 -7.36 -0.82
N LYS A 38 1.45 -7.57 0.51
CA LYS A 38 0.49 -8.50 1.11
C LYS A 38 -0.88 -8.04 0.61
N GLU A 39 -1.55 -8.89 -0.17
CA GLU A 39 -2.96 -8.65 -0.43
C GLU A 39 -3.67 -8.50 0.92
N PRO A 40 -4.56 -7.51 1.07
CA PRO A 40 -5.27 -7.31 2.32
C PRO A 40 -6.00 -8.62 2.66
N LYS A 41 -5.62 -9.25 3.77
CA LYS A 41 -6.27 -10.49 4.26
C LYS A 41 -7.76 -10.26 4.52
N ASN A 42 -8.11 -9.02 4.85
CA ASN A 42 -9.49 -8.63 5.05
C ASN A 42 -10.13 -8.24 3.71
N LYS A 43 -11.15 -8.98 3.28
CA LYS A 43 -11.92 -8.71 2.05
C LYS A 43 -12.86 -7.51 2.16
N VAL A 44 -12.88 -6.84 3.32
CA VAL A 44 -13.68 -5.65 3.54
C VAL A 44 -13.01 -4.48 2.82
N ARG A 45 -13.73 -3.91 1.86
CA ARG A 45 -13.29 -2.73 1.10
C ARG A 45 -13.89 -1.49 1.74
N PHE A 46 -13.04 -0.52 2.00
CA PHE A 46 -13.45 0.77 2.52
C PHE A 46 -13.34 1.82 1.43
N TYR A 47 -14.17 2.85 1.52
CA TYR A 47 -14.22 3.91 0.53
C TYR A 47 -14.30 5.26 1.23
N VAL A 48 -13.55 6.22 0.70
CA VAL A 48 -13.60 7.61 1.11
C VAL A 48 -14.29 8.42 0.02
N ALA A 49 -15.29 9.22 0.40
CA ALA A 49 -15.95 10.13 -0.53
C ALA A 49 -16.16 11.50 0.12
N ARG A 50 -16.08 12.55 -0.69
CA ARG A 50 -16.37 13.93 -0.26
C ARG A 50 -17.78 14.30 -0.67
N ASN A 51 -18.56 14.86 0.25
CA ASN A 51 -19.90 15.38 -0.01
C ASN A 51 -19.87 16.83 -0.53
N LYS A 52 -20.99 17.36 -1.04
CA LYS A 52 -21.07 18.77 -1.48
C LYS A 52 -20.79 19.79 -0.38
N ASN A 53 -21.02 19.40 0.87
CA ASN A 53 -20.74 20.23 2.04
C ASN A 53 -19.26 20.15 2.49
N ASP A 54 -18.37 19.66 1.63
CA ASP A 54 -16.94 19.53 1.84
C ASP A 54 -16.53 18.53 2.94
N ARG A 55 -17.48 17.75 3.47
CA ARG A 55 -17.19 16.72 4.47
C ARG A 55 -16.73 15.43 3.81
N LEU A 56 -15.66 14.86 4.36
CA LEU A 56 -15.17 13.53 4.02
C LEU A 56 -15.88 12.47 4.84
N TRP A 57 -16.14 11.32 4.22
CA TRP A 57 -16.87 10.23 4.84
C TRP A 57 -16.21 8.90 4.49
N LEU A 58 -16.08 8.04 5.51
CA LEU A 58 -15.61 6.68 5.39
C LEU A 58 -16.79 5.70 5.35
N TYR A 59 -16.80 4.86 4.33
CA TYR A 59 -17.81 3.84 4.09
C TYR A 59 -17.18 2.46 4.05
N MET A 60 -17.87 1.48 4.62
CA MET A 60 -17.64 0.08 4.29
C MET A 60 -18.49 -0.26 3.07
N GLY A 61 -17.86 -0.74 1.99
CA GLY A 61 -18.53 -0.96 0.71
C GLY A 61 -18.76 0.34 -0.08
N LYS A 62 -18.92 0.22 -1.40
CA LYS A 62 -18.98 1.40 -2.30
C LYS A 62 -20.29 2.19 -2.06
N PRO A 63 -20.22 3.47 -1.67
CA PRO A 63 -21.41 4.28 -1.47
C PRO A 63 -22.01 4.74 -2.81
N ARG A 64 -23.28 5.19 -2.80
CA ARG A 64 -23.93 5.78 -3.98
C ARG A 64 -24.03 7.30 -3.83
N ARG A 65 -23.73 8.01 -4.91
CA ARG A 65 -23.91 9.47 -4.99
C ARG A 65 -25.39 9.83 -5.11
N TYR A 66 -25.83 10.79 -4.30
CA TYR A 66 -27.13 11.46 -4.36
C TYR A 66 -26.93 12.96 -4.69
N ASP A 67 -27.96 13.78 -4.52
CA ASP A 67 -27.92 15.19 -4.94
C ASP A 67 -26.88 16.02 -4.19
N ASP A 68 -26.65 15.73 -2.92
CA ASP A 68 -25.77 16.49 -2.01
C ASP A 68 -24.74 15.64 -1.26
N GLU A 69 -24.94 14.33 -1.20
CA GLU A 69 -24.08 13.43 -0.44
C GLU A 69 -23.93 12.04 -1.05
N PHE A 70 -22.90 11.33 -0.59
CA PHE A 70 -22.78 9.89 -0.73
C PHE A 70 -23.53 9.19 0.40
N ARG A 71 -24.34 8.18 0.07
CA ARG A 71 -25.07 7.37 1.05
C ARG A 71 -24.69 5.91 0.98
N ALA A 72 -24.71 5.27 2.14
CA ALA A 72 -24.62 3.83 2.25
C ALA A 72 -25.88 3.17 1.68
N TYR A 73 -25.67 2.23 0.76
CA TYR A 73 -26.62 1.22 0.31
C TYR A 73 -26.71 0.08 1.33
N LEU A 74 -27.63 0.18 2.29
CA LEU A 74 -27.83 -0.83 3.33
C LEU A 74 -28.17 -2.21 2.74
N ASP A 75 -29.02 -2.24 1.71
CA ASP A 75 -29.47 -3.48 1.06
C ASP A 75 -28.36 -4.21 0.27
N LYS A 76 -27.27 -3.50 -0.07
CA LYS A 76 -26.09 -4.08 -0.72
C LYS A 76 -24.90 -4.22 0.22
N GLY A 77 -25.15 -4.12 1.52
CA GLY A 77 -24.15 -4.35 2.57
C GLY A 77 -23.16 -3.20 2.77
N SER A 78 -23.37 -2.04 2.15
CA SER A 78 -22.54 -0.88 2.47
C SER A 78 -23.05 -0.16 3.71
N LYS A 79 -22.12 0.34 4.53
CA LYS A 79 -22.41 1.01 5.80
C LYS A 79 -21.58 2.28 5.94
N TYR A 80 -22.19 3.28 6.54
CA TYR A 80 -21.48 4.43 7.07
C TYR A 80 -20.67 4.01 8.29
N ILE A 81 -19.41 4.45 8.37
CA ILE A 81 -18.54 4.18 9.53
C ILE A 81 -18.31 5.45 10.34
N SER A 82 -17.67 6.47 9.74
CA SER A 82 -17.32 7.70 10.43
C SER A 82 -17.18 8.86 9.45
N GLY A 83 -17.56 10.07 9.90
CA GLY A 83 -17.38 11.31 9.17
C GLY A 83 -16.20 12.15 9.66
N TYR A 84 -15.53 11.72 10.75
CA TYR A 84 -14.59 12.58 11.47
C TYR A 84 -13.42 11.85 12.13
N ASP A 85 -13.41 10.52 12.12
CA ASP A 85 -12.45 9.75 12.92
C ASP A 85 -11.60 8.86 12.03
N PHE A 86 -10.91 9.48 11.07
CA PHE A 86 -9.99 8.82 10.15
C PHE A 86 -8.77 8.27 10.90
N ASP A 87 -8.33 8.99 11.95
CA ASP A 87 -7.20 8.61 12.80
C ASP A 87 -7.44 7.26 13.51
N ALA A 88 -8.67 6.99 13.96
CA ALA A 88 -9.04 5.70 14.56
C ALA A 88 -8.85 4.50 13.60
N PHE A 89 -8.77 4.76 12.29
CA PHE A 89 -8.53 3.76 11.25
C PHE A 89 -7.12 3.88 10.63
N GLY A 90 -6.25 4.69 11.22
CA GLY A 90 -4.89 4.94 10.72
C GLY A 90 -4.86 5.67 9.37
N LEU A 91 -5.92 6.41 9.04
CA LEU A 91 -6.01 7.22 7.82
C LEU A 91 -5.71 8.69 8.14
N ASN A 92 -4.98 9.35 7.25
CA ASN A 92 -4.73 10.79 7.34
C ASN A 92 -5.72 11.53 6.44
N GLU A 93 -6.54 12.41 7.02
CA GLU A 93 -7.56 13.18 6.29
C GLU A 93 -6.95 14.03 5.15
N LYS A 94 -5.72 14.55 5.36
CA LYS A 94 -5.02 15.41 4.38
C LYS A 94 -4.68 14.71 3.08
N ASP A 95 -4.60 13.38 3.08
CA ASP A 95 -4.35 12.61 1.86
C ASP A 95 -5.50 12.75 0.86
N TYR A 96 -6.67 13.23 1.31
CA TYR A 96 -7.89 13.42 0.54
C TYR A 96 -8.26 14.90 0.32
N ASP A 97 -7.35 15.85 0.58
CA ASP A 97 -7.60 17.30 0.37
C ASP A 97 -7.93 17.62 -1.10
N ASN A 98 -7.38 16.84 -2.03
CA ASN A 98 -7.62 17.00 -3.47
C ASN A 98 -8.87 16.27 -3.97
N LEU A 99 -9.51 15.43 -3.15
CA LEU A 99 -10.69 14.67 -3.54
C LEU A 99 -11.88 15.61 -3.63
N LYS A 100 -12.52 15.71 -4.81
CA LYS A 100 -13.67 16.60 -5.04
C LYS A 100 -14.99 15.86 -4.92
N TRP A 101 -16.09 16.61 -4.75
CA TRP A 101 -17.45 16.05 -4.77
C TRP A 101 -17.74 15.28 -6.07
N GLU A 102 -17.25 15.79 -7.20
CA GLU A 102 -17.48 15.21 -8.52
C GLU A 102 -16.73 13.90 -8.74
N ASP A 103 -15.74 13.58 -7.90
CA ASP A 103 -14.88 12.41 -8.02
C ASP A 103 -15.58 11.14 -7.50
N GLU A 104 -15.21 10.00 -8.08
CA GLU A 104 -15.66 8.70 -7.58
C GLU A 104 -15.07 8.41 -6.18
N PRO A 105 -15.80 7.67 -5.32
CA PRO A 105 -15.26 7.24 -4.03
C PRO A 105 -13.93 6.49 -4.19
N VAL A 106 -12.93 6.88 -3.42
CA VAL A 106 -11.59 6.29 -3.43
C VAL A 106 -11.60 5.05 -2.56
N GLU A 107 -11.19 3.90 -3.11
CA GLU A 107 -11.01 2.68 -2.33
C GLU A 107 -9.76 2.81 -1.46
N VAL A 108 -9.90 2.52 -0.17
CA VAL A 108 -8.83 2.60 0.83
C VAL A 108 -8.72 1.29 1.58
N PHE A 109 -7.49 0.96 1.96
CA PHE A 109 -7.19 -0.24 2.73
C PHE A 109 -6.92 0.17 4.18
N LEU A 110 -7.76 -0.33 5.09
CA LEU A 110 -7.55 -0.14 6.52
C LEU A 110 -6.64 -1.26 7.02
N ASN A 111 -5.50 -0.87 7.58
CA ASN A 111 -4.60 -1.81 8.21
C ASN A 111 -5.03 -1.99 9.66
N MET A 112 -6.07 -2.80 9.90
CA MET A 112 -6.58 -3.09 11.26
C MET A 112 -5.78 -4.23 11.94
N GLU A 113 -4.47 -4.31 11.67
CA GLU A 113 -3.59 -5.20 12.44
C GLU A 113 -3.30 -4.51 13.78
N ASP A 114 -3.71 -5.13 14.89
CA ASP A 114 -3.43 -4.72 16.28
C ASP A 114 -1.92 -4.67 16.60
#